data_AF-A0A955FR57-F1
#
_entry.id   AF-A0A955FR57-F1
#
_cell.length_a   1.000
_cell.length_b   1.000
_cell.length_c   1.000
_cell.angle_alpha   90.00
_cell.angle_beta   90.00
_cell.angle_gamma   90.00
#
_symmetry.space_group_name_H-M   'P 1'
#
loop_
_entity.id
_entity.type
_entity.pdbx_description
1 polymer ?
#
loop_
_entity_poly.entity_id
_entity_poly.type
_entity_poly.pdbx_seq_one_letter_code
_entity_poly.pdbx_strand_id
1 'polypeptide(L)'
;MGIFKKFVGAAQQDGQPLTPASDKLITPANAMTATRPMLAIKAAQMLINGRSGVGPVVAIMAATDMEGSVARFIDKQWPDSGLGTSTKGTKADKYADAVALLTVAGASLLAPRISKSGKLAVGTILTQEGYKTVWAGIRAAQFANETGQLLEIPVTMEGKEAMAEKFVALESAVLTGDTDNRLLRNVLGGTALAFAGIGAYRGEKVRSQYETVYQDLLSEHLPLSIAQSVIPEA
;
A
#
# COMPACT_ATOMS: atom_id res chain seq x y z
N MET A 1 0.46 -3.38 1.97
CA MET A 1 0.18 -2.68 0.70
C MET A 1 -0.38 -1.31 0.96
N GLY A 2 -0.25 -0.29 0.12
CA GLY A 2 -0.96 0.99 0.29
C GLY A 2 -0.66 1.89 -0.88
N ILE A 3 -1.61 2.71 -1.36
CA ILE A 3 -1.36 3.57 -2.54
C ILE A 3 -0.20 4.54 -2.24
N PHE A 4 -0.04 4.87 -0.97
CA PHE A 4 1.01 5.71 -0.42
C PHE A 4 2.43 5.08 -0.40
N LYS A 5 2.57 3.75 -0.56
CA LYS A 5 3.86 3.02 -0.44
C LYS A 5 4.93 3.56 -1.40
N LYS A 6 4.55 4.25 -2.49
CA LYS A 6 5.48 4.89 -3.43
C LYS A 6 6.36 5.97 -2.80
N PHE A 7 5.79 6.77 -1.91
CA PHE A 7 6.42 7.96 -1.30
C PHE A 7 7.05 7.67 0.06
N VAL A 8 6.88 6.44 0.54
CA VAL A 8 7.46 6.01 1.80
C VAL A 8 8.82 5.36 1.50
N GLY A 9 9.87 5.92 2.09
CA GLY A 9 11.21 5.34 2.05
C GLY A 9 11.18 3.94 2.63
N ALA A 10 11.92 3.01 2.02
CA ALA A 10 12.12 1.71 2.64
C ALA A 10 12.87 1.98 3.94
N ALA A 11 12.24 1.73 5.09
CA ALA A 11 12.96 1.75 6.35
C ALA A 11 14.18 0.84 6.18
N GLN A 12 15.39 1.40 6.27
CA GLN A 12 16.54 0.61 6.65
C GLN A 12 16.22 0.06 8.03
N GLN A 13 15.62 -1.13 8.07
CA GLN A 13 15.39 -1.82 9.32
C GLN A 13 16.73 -2.43 9.76
N ASP A 14 17.20 -1.95 10.90
CA ASP A 14 18.05 -2.67 11.84
C ASP A 14 19.52 -2.86 11.47
N GLY A 15 20.21 -1.82 10.95
CA GLY A 15 21.68 -1.72 10.99
C GLY A 15 22.45 -2.89 10.33
N GLN A 16 21.77 -3.77 9.60
CA GLN A 16 22.38 -4.86 8.86
C GLN A 16 22.62 -4.39 7.43
N PRO A 17 23.80 -4.65 6.86
CA PRO A 17 24.02 -4.38 5.45
C PRO A 17 23.00 -5.17 4.65
N LEU A 18 22.14 -4.47 3.90
CA LEU A 18 21.29 -5.10 2.91
C LEU A 18 22.19 -5.90 1.99
N THR A 19 22.01 -7.23 1.94
CA THR A 19 22.61 -8.06 0.90
C THR A 19 22.29 -7.38 -0.44
N PRO A 20 23.28 -7.13 -1.31
CA PRO A 20 23.04 -6.36 -2.53
C PRO A 20 21.89 -6.99 -3.32
N ALA A 21 20.85 -6.20 -3.56
CA ALA A 21 19.63 -6.67 -4.19
C ALA A 21 19.96 -7.25 -5.58
N SER A 22 19.47 -8.46 -5.85
CA SER A 22 19.75 -9.15 -7.10
C SER A 22 19.00 -8.53 -8.28
N ASP A 23 19.67 -8.39 -9.42
CA ASP A 23 19.04 -7.96 -10.68
C ASP A 23 18.35 -9.10 -11.45
N LYS A 24 18.33 -10.32 -10.88
CA LYS A 24 17.66 -11.49 -11.46
C LYS A 24 16.18 -11.20 -11.69
N LEU A 25 15.71 -11.51 -12.90
CA LEU A 25 14.33 -11.26 -13.33
C LEU A 25 13.34 -12.21 -12.63
N ILE A 26 13.75 -13.45 -12.38
CA ILE A 26 12.91 -14.51 -11.83
C ILE A 26 13.39 -14.81 -10.41
N THR A 27 12.63 -14.32 -9.42
CA THR A 27 12.76 -14.68 -8.01
C THR A 27 11.36 -15.03 -7.47
N PRO A 28 11.25 -15.85 -6.41
CA PRO A 28 9.98 -16.08 -5.73
C PRO A 28 9.27 -14.78 -5.35
N ALA A 29 10.02 -13.76 -4.93
CA ALA A 29 9.47 -12.45 -4.60
C ALA A 29 8.86 -11.76 -5.84
N ASN A 30 9.59 -11.73 -6.96
CA ASN A 30 9.07 -11.15 -8.21
C ASN A 30 7.84 -11.91 -8.73
N ALA A 31 7.81 -13.23 -8.57
CA ALA A 31 6.64 -14.04 -8.93
C ALA A 31 5.42 -13.68 -8.06
N MET A 32 5.60 -13.55 -6.74
CA MET A 32 4.53 -13.11 -5.83
C MET A 32 4.01 -11.70 -6.20
N THR A 33 4.90 -10.74 -6.45
CA THR A 33 4.54 -9.40 -6.91
C THR A 33 3.75 -9.44 -8.24
N ALA A 34 4.18 -10.25 -9.20
CA ALA A 34 3.52 -10.36 -10.51
C ALA A 34 2.16 -11.08 -10.46
N THR A 35 1.96 -12.01 -9.53
CA THR A 35 0.68 -12.72 -9.38
C THR A 35 -0.42 -11.86 -8.79
N ARG A 36 -0.07 -10.83 -7.99
CA ARG A 36 -1.03 -9.98 -7.29
C ARG A 36 -2.02 -9.26 -8.23
N PRO A 37 -1.59 -8.56 -9.30
CA PRO A 37 -2.53 -7.99 -10.29
C PRO A 37 -3.41 -9.05 -10.96
N MET A 38 -2.89 -10.25 -11.23
CA MET A 38 -3.69 -11.32 -11.85
C MET A 38 -4.79 -11.82 -10.91
N LEU A 39 -4.49 -12.00 -9.63
CA LEU A 39 -5.47 -12.36 -8.61
C LEU A 39 -6.50 -11.24 -8.39
N ALA A 40 -6.07 -9.98 -8.43
CA ALA A 40 -6.96 -8.82 -8.35
C ALA A 40 -7.95 -8.78 -9.53
N ILE A 41 -7.47 -9.00 -10.76
CA ILE A 41 -8.31 -9.06 -11.97
C ILE A 41 -9.32 -10.21 -11.86
N LYS A 42 -8.88 -11.40 -11.43
CA LYS A 42 -9.76 -12.55 -11.22
C LYS A 42 -10.84 -12.25 -10.18
N ALA A 43 -10.45 -11.69 -9.04
CA ALA A 43 -11.40 -11.28 -8.00
C ALA A 43 -12.39 -10.23 -8.52
N ALA A 44 -11.91 -9.22 -9.25
CA ALA A 44 -12.75 -8.18 -9.85
C ALA A 44 -13.77 -8.75 -10.84
N GLN A 45 -13.35 -9.67 -11.71
CA GLN A 45 -14.27 -10.36 -12.62
C GLN A 45 -15.33 -11.17 -11.86
N MET A 46 -14.95 -11.87 -10.80
CA MET A 46 -15.91 -12.61 -9.97
C MET A 46 -16.91 -11.66 -9.29
N LEU A 47 -16.42 -10.54 -8.75
CA LEU A 47 -17.23 -9.50 -8.11
C LEU A 47 -18.25 -8.88 -9.06
N ILE A 48 -17.80 -8.41 -10.23
CA ILE A 48 -18.66 -7.76 -11.23
C ILE A 48 -19.73 -8.73 -11.73
N ASN A 49 -19.36 -9.99 -11.96
CA ASN A 49 -20.29 -11.03 -12.41
C ASN A 49 -21.18 -11.60 -11.29
N GLY A 50 -21.06 -11.12 -10.05
CA GLY A 50 -21.84 -11.61 -8.92
C GLY A 50 -21.60 -13.09 -8.59
N ARG A 51 -20.38 -13.60 -8.80
CA ARG A 51 -20.00 -14.95 -8.38
C ARG A 51 -19.73 -14.98 -6.88
N SER A 52 -19.97 -16.12 -6.24
CA SER A 52 -19.57 -16.38 -4.86
C SER A 52 -18.15 -16.96 -4.80
N GLY A 53 -17.57 -17.01 -3.61
CA GLY A 53 -16.22 -17.51 -3.34
C GLY A 53 -15.12 -16.50 -3.67
N VAL A 54 -15.43 -15.20 -3.62
CA VAL A 54 -14.45 -14.14 -3.92
C VAL A 54 -13.48 -13.92 -2.75
N GLY A 55 -13.96 -14.04 -1.51
CA GLY A 55 -13.19 -13.83 -0.29
C GLY A 55 -11.85 -14.57 -0.28
N PRO A 56 -11.80 -15.89 -0.53
CA PRO A 56 -10.53 -16.63 -0.62
C PRO A 56 -9.56 -16.09 -1.67
N VAL A 57 -10.06 -15.61 -2.82
CA VAL A 57 -9.19 -15.04 -3.87
C VAL A 57 -8.57 -13.72 -3.41
N VAL A 58 -9.36 -12.88 -2.75
CA VAL A 58 -8.89 -11.61 -2.16
C VAL A 58 -7.92 -11.86 -1.01
N ALA A 59 -8.16 -12.87 -0.18
CA ALA A 59 -7.26 -13.27 0.90
C ALA A 59 -5.91 -13.78 0.35
N ILE A 60 -5.91 -14.62 -0.69
CA ILE A 60 -4.67 -15.07 -1.35
C ILE A 60 -3.94 -13.88 -1.97
N MET A 61 -4.67 -12.96 -2.62
CA MET A 61 -4.08 -11.73 -3.17
C MET A 61 -3.43 -10.87 -2.06
N ALA A 62 -4.07 -10.74 -0.90
CA ALA A 62 -3.48 -10.03 0.24
C ALA A 62 -2.23 -10.74 0.78
N ALA A 63 -2.24 -12.08 0.83
CA ALA A 63 -1.11 -12.88 1.26
C ALA A 63 0.12 -12.74 0.33
N THR A 64 -0.06 -12.39 -0.95
CA THR A 64 1.09 -12.13 -1.83
C THR A 64 1.85 -10.84 -1.51
N ASP A 65 1.38 -9.96 -0.59
CA ASP A 65 2.15 -8.83 0.00
C ASP A 65 3.26 -9.29 0.96
N MET A 66 3.33 -10.58 1.25
CA MET A 66 4.39 -11.15 2.09
C MET A 66 5.69 -11.36 1.32
N GLU A 67 5.81 -10.91 0.05
CA GLU A 67 7.00 -11.17 -0.77
C GLU A 67 8.26 -10.59 -0.16
N GLY A 68 8.18 -9.44 0.53
CA GLY A 68 9.34 -8.86 1.21
C GLY A 68 9.83 -9.71 2.38
N SER A 69 8.92 -10.39 3.07
CA SER A 69 9.27 -11.32 4.15
C SER A 69 9.84 -12.63 3.60
N VAL A 70 9.30 -13.13 2.49
CA VAL A 70 9.84 -14.30 1.79
C VAL A 70 11.23 -14.00 1.22
N ALA A 71 11.42 -12.83 0.60
CA ALA A 71 12.70 -12.37 0.08
C ALA A 71 13.77 -12.33 1.18
N ARG A 72 13.46 -11.70 2.32
CA ARG A 72 14.36 -11.64 3.49
C ARG A 72 14.65 -13.00 4.10
N PHE A 73 13.66 -13.88 4.15
CA PHE A 73 13.87 -15.25 4.62
C PHE A 73 14.85 -15.99 3.70
N ILE A 74 14.70 -15.85 2.38
CA ILE A 74 15.62 -16.43 1.41
C ILE A 74 17.02 -15.83 1.52
N ASP A 75 17.14 -14.49 1.64
CA ASP A 75 18.45 -13.83 1.83
C ASP A 75 19.14 -14.28 3.12
N LYS A 76 18.37 -14.56 4.18
CA LYS A 76 18.90 -15.03 5.46
C LYS A 76 19.35 -16.49 5.43
N GLN A 77 18.61 -17.36 4.75
CA GLN A 77 18.91 -18.79 4.67
C GLN A 77 19.92 -19.12 3.57
N TRP A 78 19.92 -18.35 2.47
CA TRP A 78 20.78 -18.56 1.30
C TRP A 78 21.28 -17.22 0.72
N PRO A 79 22.21 -16.54 1.42
CA PRO A 79 22.66 -15.18 1.08
C PRO A 79 23.24 -15.04 -0.33
N ASP A 80 23.88 -16.09 -0.87
CA ASP A 80 24.52 -16.06 -2.20
C ASP A 80 23.60 -16.58 -3.33
N SER A 81 22.35 -16.97 -3.02
CA SER A 81 21.44 -17.53 -4.02
C SER A 81 21.01 -16.50 -5.08
N GLY A 82 20.96 -15.21 -4.70
CA GLY A 82 20.37 -14.14 -5.50
C GLY A 82 18.86 -14.35 -5.75
N LEU A 83 18.18 -15.18 -4.96
CA LEU A 83 16.75 -15.49 -5.10
C LEU A 83 15.87 -14.70 -4.13
N GLY A 84 16.44 -13.94 -3.20
CA GLY A 84 15.68 -13.12 -2.25
C GLY A 84 15.38 -11.73 -2.79
N THR A 85 15.95 -10.69 -2.18
CA THR A 85 15.62 -9.29 -2.51
C THR A 85 16.04 -8.93 -3.93
N SER A 86 15.13 -8.32 -4.70
CA SER A 86 15.38 -7.87 -6.08
C SER A 86 15.00 -6.41 -6.29
N THR A 87 15.88 -5.66 -6.96
CA THR A 87 15.65 -4.25 -7.33
C THR A 87 14.38 -4.05 -8.14
N LYS A 88 14.09 -4.98 -9.06
CA LYS A 88 12.88 -4.98 -9.89
C LYS A 88 11.64 -5.29 -9.06
N GLY A 89 11.71 -6.28 -8.16
CA GLY A 89 10.63 -6.63 -7.25
C GLY A 89 10.20 -5.46 -6.38
N THR A 90 11.16 -4.80 -5.72
CA THR A 90 10.90 -3.64 -4.85
C THR A 90 10.29 -2.46 -5.62
N LYS A 91 10.72 -2.21 -6.86
CA LYS A 91 10.13 -1.16 -7.71
C LYS A 91 8.72 -1.52 -8.15
N ALA A 92 8.49 -2.75 -8.60
CA ALA A 92 7.20 -3.20 -9.12
C ALA A 92 6.12 -3.36 -8.04
N ASP A 93 6.51 -3.77 -6.83
CA ASP A 93 5.64 -4.01 -5.68
C ASP A 93 4.72 -2.81 -5.37
N LYS A 94 5.30 -1.61 -5.34
CA LYS A 94 4.57 -0.35 -5.12
C LYS A 94 3.44 -0.10 -6.15
N TYR A 95 3.63 -0.55 -7.40
CA TYR A 95 2.62 -0.41 -8.45
C TYR A 95 1.61 -1.57 -8.42
N ALA A 96 2.09 -2.79 -8.18
CA ALA A 96 1.26 -3.98 -8.05
C ALA A 96 0.23 -3.83 -6.92
N ASP A 97 0.64 -3.27 -5.78
CA ASP A 97 -0.23 -2.94 -4.65
C ASP A 97 -1.35 -1.98 -5.02
N ALA A 98 -0.99 -0.85 -5.63
CA ALA A 98 -1.95 0.18 -5.99
C ALA A 98 -2.95 -0.34 -7.02
N VAL A 99 -2.46 -1.04 -8.06
CA VAL A 99 -3.32 -1.63 -9.09
C VAL A 99 -4.26 -2.66 -8.47
N ALA A 100 -3.75 -3.59 -7.67
CA ALA A 100 -4.56 -4.64 -7.07
C ALA A 100 -5.66 -4.07 -6.16
N LEU A 101 -5.31 -3.12 -5.29
CA LEU A 101 -6.26 -2.46 -4.40
C LEU A 101 -7.34 -1.71 -5.21
N LEU A 102 -6.95 -0.89 -6.19
CA LEU A 102 -7.89 -0.11 -7.01
C LEU A 102 -8.81 -1.02 -7.83
N THR A 103 -8.27 -2.11 -8.39
CA THR A 103 -9.05 -3.08 -9.16
C THR A 103 -10.11 -3.78 -8.30
N VAL A 104 -9.72 -4.31 -7.13
CA VAL A 104 -10.66 -5.01 -6.25
C VAL A 104 -11.66 -4.06 -5.61
N ALA A 105 -11.20 -2.90 -5.12
CA ALA A 105 -12.08 -1.91 -4.51
C ALA A 105 -13.06 -1.31 -5.54
N GLY A 106 -12.58 -0.96 -6.75
CA GLY A 106 -13.43 -0.48 -7.84
C GLY A 106 -14.48 -1.52 -8.25
N ALA A 107 -14.07 -2.79 -8.42
CA ALA A 107 -15.00 -3.87 -8.72
C ALA A 107 -16.00 -4.11 -7.58
N SER A 108 -15.58 -3.95 -6.32
CA SER A 108 -16.45 -4.12 -5.16
C SER A 108 -17.58 -3.08 -5.11
N LEU A 109 -17.32 -1.84 -5.54
CA LEU A 109 -18.37 -0.82 -5.67
C LEU A 109 -19.43 -1.19 -6.72
N LEU A 110 -19.01 -1.84 -7.81
CA LEU A 110 -19.89 -2.26 -8.90
C LEU A 110 -20.55 -3.62 -8.64
N ALA A 111 -20.03 -4.43 -7.72
CA ALA A 111 -20.50 -5.78 -7.46
C ALA A 111 -21.99 -5.83 -7.04
N PRO A 112 -22.83 -6.67 -7.67
CA PRO A 112 -24.26 -6.74 -7.34
C PRO A 112 -24.52 -7.42 -5.99
N ARG A 113 -23.63 -8.33 -5.55
CA ARG A 113 -23.80 -9.10 -4.31
C ARG A 113 -23.24 -8.42 -3.06
N ILE A 114 -22.36 -7.44 -3.19
CA ILE A 114 -21.84 -6.72 -2.02
C ILE A 114 -22.96 -5.87 -1.39
N SER A 115 -23.04 -5.90 -0.06
CA SER A 115 -24.05 -5.14 0.68
C SER A 115 -23.83 -3.62 0.54
N LYS A 116 -24.87 -2.83 0.76
CA LYS A 116 -24.77 -1.35 0.73
C LYS A 116 -23.73 -0.82 1.73
N SER A 117 -23.68 -1.40 2.93
CA SER A 117 -22.68 -1.05 3.96
C SER A 117 -21.27 -1.44 3.53
N GLY A 118 -21.08 -2.60 2.91
CA GLY A 118 -19.80 -3.01 2.34
C GLY A 118 -19.32 -2.03 1.25
N LYS A 119 -20.21 -1.61 0.34
CA LYS A 119 -19.87 -0.61 -0.68
C LYS A 119 -19.51 0.74 -0.07
N LEU A 120 -20.25 1.18 0.94
CA LEU A 120 -19.95 2.43 1.65
C LEU A 120 -18.56 2.36 2.31
N ALA A 121 -18.24 1.25 2.98
CA ALA A 121 -16.92 1.03 3.58
C ALA A 121 -15.80 1.11 2.53
N VAL A 122 -15.96 0.43 1.39
CA VAL A 122 -15.00 0.48 0.27
C VAL A 122 -14.85 1.90 -0.27
N GLY A 123 -15.95 2.63 -0.43
CA GLY A 123 -15.95 4.03 -0.84
C GLY A 123 -15.15 4.90 0.12
N THR A 124 -15.36 4.77 1.42
CA THR A 124 -14.61 5.48 2.47
C THR A 124 -13.11 5.22 2.38
N ILE A 125 -12.71 3.96 2.19
CA ILE A 125 -11.29 3.59 2.04
C ILE A 125 -10.69 4.26 0.81
N LEU A 126 -11.36 4.18 -0.34
CA LEU A 126 -10.90 4.76 -1.59
C LEU A 126 -10.77 6.28 -1.52
N THR A 127 -11.75 6.96 -0.91
CA THR A 127 -11.69 8.41 -0.72
C THR A 127 -10.48 8.80 0.12
N GLN A 128 -10.23 8.11 1.23
CA GLN A 128 -9.14 8.47 2.12
C GLN A 128 -7.76 8.16 1.54
N GLU A 129 -7.60 7.00 0.88
CA GLU A 129 -6.37 6.67 0.16
C GLU A 129 -6.13 7.60 -1.04
N GLY A 130 -7.21 7.99 -1.75
CA GLY A 130 -7.15 8.96 -2.84
C GLY A 130 -6.65 10.31 -2.37
N TYR A 131 -7.24 10.85 -1.29
CA TYR A 131 -6.81 12.12 -0.69
C TYR A 131 -5.33 12.11 -0.30
N LYS A 132 -4.88 11.04 0.35
CA LYS A 132 -3.48 10.85 0.72
C LYS A 132 -2.55 10.78 -0.47
N THR A 133 -2.95 10.09 -1.53
CA THR A 133 -2.14 9.94 -2.75
C THR A 133 -1.95 11.30 -3.44
N VAL A 134 -3.02 12.11 -3.50
CA VAL A 134 -2.95 13.47 -4.04
C VAL A 134 -2.04 14.35 -3.18
N TRP A 135 -2.20 14.31 -1.85
CA TRP A 135 -1.33 15.03 -0.92
C TRP A 135 0.15 14.67 -1.14
N ALA A 136 0.48 13.37 -1.23
CA ALA A 136 1.85 12.92 -1.44
C ALA A 136 2.43 13.38 -2.78
N GLY A 137 1.64 13.34 -3.85
CA GLY A 137 2.07 13.81 -5.17
C GLY A 137 2.38 15.30 -5.18
N ILE A 138 1.54 16.11 -4.54
CA ILE A 138 1.76 17.56 -4.43
C ILE A 138 3.03 17.85 -3.61
N ARG A 139 3.17 17.23 -2.44
CA ARG A 139 4.33 17.44 -1.55
C ARG A 139 5.63 16.93 -2.17
N ALA A 140 5.60 15.81 -2.87
CA ALA A 140 6.78 15.29 -3.57
C ALA A 140 7.24 16.25 -4.69
N ALA A 141 6.31 16.83 -5.45
CA ALA A 141 6.64 17.81 -6.48
C ALA A 141 7.22 19.11 -5.88
N GLN A 142 6.65 19.59 -4.77
CA GLN A 142 7.17 20.76 -4.06
C GLN A 142 8.59 20.52 -3.53
N PHE A 143 8.79 19.41 -2.81
CA PHE A 143 10.11 19.04 -2.29
C PHE A 143 11.17 18.94 -3.39
N ALA A 144 10.83 18.30 -4.52
CA ALA A 144 11.75 18.15 -5.65
C ALA A 144 12.09 19.50 -6.30
N ASN A 145 11.12 20.40 -6.42
CA ASN A 145 11.37 21.74 -6.95
C ASN A 145 12.24 22.59 -6.01
N GLU A 146 12.10 22.43 -4.69
CA GLU A 146 12.82 23.24 -3.69
C GLU A 146 14.21 22.70 -3.35
N THR A 147 14.41 21.39 -3.38
CA THR A 147 15.65 20.74 -2.91
C THR A 147 16.41 20.01 -4.03
N GLY A 148 15.79 19.77 -5.19
CA GLY A 148 16.34 18.92 -6.24
C GLY A 148 16.32 17.42 -5.90
N GLN A 149 15.76 17.01 -4.76
CA GLN A 149 15.74 15.62 -4.29
C GLN A 149 14.32 15.03 -4.27
N LEU A 150 14.22 13.70 -4.20
CA LEU A 150 12.94 13.02 -4.06
C LEU A 150 12.50 13.01 -2.59
N LEU A 151 11.23 13.32 -2.34
CA LEU A 151 10.63 13.20 -1.01
C LEU A 151 10.50 11.72 -0.62
N GLU A 152 11.20 11.32 0.43
CA GLU A 152 11.07 10.00 1.06
C GLU A 152 10.59 10.14 2.51
N ILE A 153 9.38 9.66 2.78
CA ILE A 153 8.78 9.72 4.13
C ILE A 153 9.03 8.37 4.82
N PRO A 154 9.45 8.29 6.10
CA PRO A 154 9.65 7.00 6.77
C PRO A 154 8.33 6.24 7.04
N VAL A 155 8.38 4.91 7.03
CA VAL A 155 7.21 4.06 7.37
C VAL A 155 6.95 4.13 8.87
N THR A 156 5.74 4.51 9.29
CA THR A 156 5.32 4.44 10.70
C THR A 156 4.55 3.16 11.02
N MET A 157 4.64 2.70 12.28
CA MET A 157 3.84 1.58 12.78
C MET A 157 2.33 1.88 12.70
N GLU A 158 1.92 3.08 13.11
CA GLU A 158 0.51 3.53 12.99
C GLU A 158 0.03 3.50 11.53
N GLY A 159 0.90 3.82 10.56
CA GLY A 159 0.60 3.75 9.13
C GLY A 159 0.37 2.33 8.64
N LYS A 160 1.15 1.35 9.14
CA LYS A 160 0.96 -0.07 8.83
C LYS A 160 -0.36 -0.61 9.37
N GLU A 161 -0.69 -0.25 10.61
CA GLU A 161 -1.94 -0.68 11.25
C GLU A 161 -3.17 -0.06 10.58
N ALA A 162 -3.13 1.24 10.27
CA ALA A 162 -4.21 1.92 9.56
C ALA A 162 -4.52 1.27 8.20
N MET A 163 -3.50 0.69 7.57
CA MET A 163 -3.69 -0.07 6.34
C MET A 163 -4.26 -1.47 6.58
N ALA A 164 -3.74 -2.20 7.57
CA ALA A 164 -4.27 -3.52 7.92
C ALA A 164 -5.78 -3.44 8.20
N GLU A 165 -6.21 -2.41 8.92
CA GLU A 165 -7.63 -2.13 9.20
C GLU A 165 -8.44 -1.92 7.91
N LYS A 166 -7.91 -1.17 6.94
CA LYS A 166 -8.59 -0.99 5.63
C LYS A 166 -8.68 -2.28 4.83
N PHE A 167 -7.69 -3.17 4.92
CA PHE A 167 -7.78 -4.48 4.29
C PHE A 167 -8.84 -5.36 4.93
N VAL A 168 -8.90 -5.40 6.25
CA VAL A 168 -9.97 -6.10 6.98
C VAL A 168 -11.33 -5.56 6.57
N ALA A 169 -11.46 -4.25 6.40
CA ALA A 169 -12.68 -3.62 5.93
C ALA A 169 -13.05 -4.04 4.49
N LEU A 170 -12.08 -4.04 3.57
CA LEU A 170 -12.26 -4.47 2.18
C LEU A 170 -12.65 -5.95 2.10
N GLU A 171 -11.96 -6.82 2.84
CA GLU A 171 -12.25 -8.26 2.88
C GLU A 171 -13.64 -8.52 3.47
N SER A 172 -13.96 -7.89 4.60
CA SER A 172 -15.29 -7.98 5.21
C SER A 172 -16.38 -7.51 4.24
N ALA A 173 -16.14 -6.44 3.48
CA ALA A 173 -17.07 -5.96 2.45
C ALA A 173 -17.25 -6.99 1.33
N VAL A 174 -16.17 -7.58 0.81
CA VAL A 174 -16.22 -8.64 -0.21
C VAL A 174 -16.99 -9.86 0.30
N LEU A 175 -16.73 -10.30 1.53
CA LEU A 175 -17.40 -11.44 2.15
C LEU A 175 -18.91 -11.25 2.29
N THR A 176 -19.42 -10.01 2.32
CA THR A 176 -20.87 -9.76 2.27
C THR A 176 -21.54 -10.29 0.98
N GLY A 177 -20.77 -10.46 -0.10
CA GLY A 177 -21.23 -11.04 -1.36
C GLY A 177 -21.19 -12.57 -1.41
N ASP A 178 -20.43 -13.19 -0.51
CA ASP A 178 -20.23 -14.64 -0.43
C ASP A 178 -21.21 -15.34 0.53
N THR A 179 -21.93 -14.57 1.36
CA THR A 179 -22.94 -15.11 2.28
C THR A 179 -24.36 -14.78 1.83
N ASP A 180 -25.22 -15.80 1.85
CA ASP A 180 -26.67 -15.63 1.67
C ASP A 180 -27.42 -15.43 3.01
N ASN A 181 -26.76 -15.71 4.14
CA ASN A 181 -27.34 -15.46 5.46
C ASN A 181 -27.39 -13.95 5.75
N ARG A 182 -28.61 -13.42 5.93
CA ARG A 182 -28.87 -11.98 6.15
C ARG A 182 -28.22 -11.43 7.42
N LEU A 183 -28.23 -12.19 8.52
CA LEU A 183 -27.60 -11.78 9.77
C LEU A 183 -26.09 -11.68 9.59
N LEU A 184 -25.47 -12.72 9.04
CA LEU A 184 -24.02 -12.74 8.77
C LEU A 184 -23.62 -11.62 7.81
N ARG A 185 -24.42 -11.37 6.77
CA ARG A 185 -24.19 -10.29 5.81
C ARG A 185 -24.23 -8.90 6.45
N ASN A 186 -25.15 -8.69 7.39
CA ASN A 186 -25.24 -7.44 8.15
C ASN A 186 -24.06 -7.28 9.12
N VAL A 187 -23.67 -8.36 9.82
CA VAL A 187 -22.50 -8.37 10.71
C VAL A 187 -21.24 -8.02 9.92
N LEU A 188 -20.97 -8.71 8.81
CA LEU A 188 -19.83 -8.44 7.94
C LEU A 188 -19.85 -7.01 7.38
N GLY A 189 -21.02 -6.51 6.98
CA GLY A 189 -21.15 -5.12 6.53
C GLY A 189 -20.91 -4.09 7.63
N GLY A 190 -21.32 -4.39 8.87
CA GLY A 190 -21.02 -3.57 10.06
C GLY A 190 -19.54 -3.58 10.40
N THR A 191 -18.91 -4.76 10.39
CA THR A 191 -17.46 -4.92 10.55
C THR A 191 -16.69 -4.13 9.49
N ALA A 192 -17.11 -4.22 8.22
CA ALA A 192 -16.49 -3.45 7.14
C ALA A 192 -16.52 -1.94 7.41
N LEU A 193 -17.67 -1.41 7.83
CA LEU A 193 -17.79 0.02 8.16
C LEU A 193 -16.95 0.42 9.38
N ALA A 194 -16.96 -0.39 10.43
CA ALA A 194 -16.19 -0.10 11.65
C ALA A 194 -14.69 -0.01 11.33
N PHE A 195 -14.13 -1.01 10.64
CA PHE A 195 -12.72 -1.02 10.26
C PHE A 195 -12.37 0.06 9.22
N ALA A 196 -13.28 0.38 8.30
CA ALA A 196 -13.07 1.50 7.37
C ALA A 196 -13.00 2.84 8.13
N GLY A 197 -13.87 3.03 9.13
CA GLY A 197 -13.86 4.22 9.99
C GLY A 197 -12.59 4.34 10.84
N ILE A 198 -12.20 3.26 11.53
CA ILE A 198 -10.99 3.22 12.36
C ILE A 198 -9.75 3.46 11.50
N GLY A 199 -9.62 2.75 10.37
CA GLY A 199 -8.49 2.89 9.45
C GLY A 199 -8.44 4.26 8.77
N ALA A 200 -9.59 4.88 8.48
CA ALA A 200 -9.66 6.26 7.99
C ALA A 200 -9.18 7.25 9.05
N TYR A 201 -9.65 7.12 10.29
CA TYR A 201 -9.26 7.97 11.42
C TYR A 201 -7.76 7.87 11.72
N ARG A 202 -7.24 6.65 11.93
CA ARG A 202 -5.81 6.43 12.20
C ARG A 202 -4.97 6.86 11.01
N GLY A 203 -5.45 6.60 9.80
CA GLY A 203 -4.75 7.02 8.61
C GLY A 203 -4.68 8.56 8.47
N GLU A 204 -5.71 9.30 8.87
CA GLU A 204 -5.67 10.76 8.85
C GLU A 204 -4.72 11.33 9.91
N LYS A 205 -4.72 10.73 11.10
CA LYS A 205 -3.73 11.03 12.14
C LYS A 205 -2.30 10.87 11.61
N VAL A 206 -2.00 9.75 10.94
CA VAL A 206 -0.68 9.50 10.34
C VAL A 206 -0.34 10.53 9.26
N ARG A 207 -1.31 10.89 8.40
CA ARG A 207 -1.09 11.93 7.38
C ARG A 207 -0.74 13.27 8.01
N SER A 208 -1.41 13.66 9.09
CA SER A 208 -1.09 14.91 9.79
C SER A 208 0.33 14.92 10.38
N GLN A 209 0.82 13.77 10.87
CA GLN A 209 2.20 13.62 11.33
C GLN A 209 3.20 13.76 10.16
N TYR A 210 2.88 13.22 8.99
CA TYR A 210 3.71 13.34 7.80
C TYR A 210 3.84 14.77 7.28
N GLU A 211 2.86 15.64 7.55
CA GLU A 211 2.98 17.06 7.24
C GLU A 211 4.08 17.72 8.09
N THR A 212 4.17 17.40 9.38
CA THR A 212 5.27 17.89 10.24
C THR A 212 6.62 17.37 9.74
N VAL A 213 6.73 16.07 9.47
CA VAL A 213 7.97 15.46 8.96
C VAL A 213 8.39 16.08 7.61
N TYR A 214 7.45 16.39 6.73
CA TYR A 214 7.74 17.09 5.48
C TYR A 214 8.37 18.46 5.71
N GLN A 215 7.81 19.26 6.63
CA GLN A 215 8.35 20.58 6.95
C GLN A 215 9.75 20.49 7.57
N ASP A 216 9.97 19.53 8.46
CA ASP A 216 11.27 19.30 9.08
C ASP A 216 12.32 18.94 8.01
N LEU A 217 12.03 17.96 7.15
CA LEU A 217 12.92 17.56 6.05
C LEU A 217 13.22 18.72 5.10
N LEU A 218 12.22 19.54 4.77
CA LEU A 218 12.40 20.70 3.92
C LEU A 218 13.33 21.73 4.57
N SER A 219 13.14 21.99 5.88
CA SER A 219 13.96 22.91 6.66
C SER A 219 15.39 22.43 6.90
N GLU A 220 15.65 21.13 6.83
CA GLU A 220 17.01 20.56 6.89
C GLU A 220 17.77 20.68 5.56
N HIS A 221 17.06 20.75 4.43
CA HIS A 221 17.66 20.81 3.09
C HIS A 221 17.80 22.25 2.54
N LEU A 222 16.90 23.16 2.94
CA LEU A 222 16.98 24.59 2.62
C LEU A 222 18.24 25.35 3.13
N PRO A 223 18.90 25.00 4.26
CA PRO A 223 20.09 25.71 4.74
C PRO A 223 21.31 25.52 3.83
N LEU A 224 21.34 24.45 3.02
CA LEU A 224 22.45 24.14 2.12
C LEU A 224 22.36 24.89 0.78
N SER A 225 21.15 25.19 0.28
CA SER A 225 20.99 25.91 -0.99
C SER A 225 21.26 27.42 -0.85
N ILE A 226 21.00 27.99 0.33
CA ILE A 226 21.35 29.39 0.63
C ILE A 226 22.87 29.54 0.83
N ALA A 227 23.54 28.54 1.42
CA ALA A 227 25.00 28.58 1.57
C ALA A 227 25.76 28.46 0.22
N GLN A 228 25.20 27.75 -0.77
CA GLN A 228 25.81 27.60 -2.10
C GLN A 228 25.56 28.79 -3.05
N SER A 229 24.62 29.68 -2.73
CA SER A 229 24.37 30.91 -3.51
C SER A 229 25.11 32.15 -2.99
N VAL A 230 25.89 32.02 -1.90
CA VAL A 230 26.57 33.13 -1.21
C VAL A 230 28.10 33.03 -1.30
N ILE A 231 28.66 32.16 -2.15
CA ILE A 231 30.09 32.25 -2.51
C ILE A 231 30.20 32.99 -3.84
N PRO A 232 30.50 34.30 -3.87
CA PRO A 232 30.95 34.95 -5.09
C PRO A 232 32.28 34.30 -5.51
N GLU A 233 32.37 33.86 -6.76
CA GLU A 233 33.65 33.50 -7.38
C GLU A 233 34.62 34.68 -7.19
N ALA A 234 35.73 34.42 -6.51
CA ALA A 234 36.85 35.35 -6.35
C ALA A 234 37.91 35.08 -7.41
#